data_AF-A0A1Q6RWG0-F1
#
_entry.id   AF-A0A1Q6RWG0-F1
#
_cell.length_a   1.000
_cell.length_b   1.000
_cell.length_c   1.000
_cell.angle_alpha   90.00
_cell.angle_beta   90.00
_cell.angle_gamma   90.00
#
_symmetry.space_group_name_H-M   'P 1'
#
loop_
_entity.id
_entity.type
_entity.pdbx_description
1 polymer ?
#
loop_
_entity_poly.entity_id
_entity_poly.type
_entity_poly.pdbx_seq_one_letter_code
_entity_poly.pdbx_strand_id
1 'polypeptide(L)'
;MSDLTTFAKRLKEARLKAGLTQAQLAKKAHTTAATISSYESIGIIKKASLDLAMSFAQALDVSLDWLCGIDESELKKGYSTEFTAKEYLYSLVRVITEMSTISDDEVFSPDDGVYIHITQKPLSVFIRKIIDLLKVYRAGTLTEDLFITCVDKVVNDYSEYSFMFDNFLNYDEADEADTAVMQIIEEQNDKGSVSAGTLTTSFSSPQSRKNNISLFVNERYVENYLKQDK
;
A
#
# COMPACT_ATOMS: atom_id res chain seq x y z
N MET A 1 -6.03 28.28 4.90
CA MET A 1 -5.10 29.26 5.51
C MET A 1 -3.69 28.67 5.35
N SER A 2 -2.72 29.47 4.89
CA SER A 2 -1.50 29.00 4.19
C SER A 2 -0.70 27.90 4.89
N ASP A 3 -0.39 26.82 4.16
CA ASP A 3 0.38 25.62 4.58
C ASP A 3 1.72 25.94 5.27
N LEU A 4 2.34 27.06 4.89
CA LEU A 4 3.60 27.56 5.47
C LEU A 4 3.49 27.95 6.96
N THR A 5 2.29 28.30 7.42
CA THR A 5 2.03 28.59 8.85
C THR A 5 1.96 27.33 9.69
N THR A 6 1.51 26.21 9.11
CA THR A 6 1.49 24.90 9.76
C THR A 6 2.90 24.36 9.92
N PHE A 7 3.71 24.47 8.86
CA PHE A 7 5.12 24.09 8.89
C PHE A 7 5.90 24.79 10.00
N ALA A 8 5.81 26.12 10.07
CA ALA A 8 6.47 26.91 11.12
C ALA A 8 6.06 26.47 12.54
N LYS A 9 4.76 26.20 12.74
CA LYS A 9 4.21 25.79 14.04
C LYS A 9 4.70 24.39 14.43
N ARG A 10 4.62 23.43 13.52
CA ARG A 10 5.02 22.03 13.76
C ARG A 10 6.52 21.84 13.90
N LEU A 11 7.31 22.60 13.14
CA LEU A 11 8.77 22.65 13.31
C LEU A 11 9.14 23.07 14.74
N LYS A 12 8.53 24.17 15.22
CA LYS A 12 8.73 24.66 16.59
C LYS A 12 8.27 23.65 17.63
N GLU A 13 7.12 23.04 17.40
CA GLU A 13 6.55 22.04 18.30
C GLU A 13 7.46 20.80 18.42
N ALA A 14 7.88 20.21 17.30
CA ALA A 14 8.78 19.06 17.28
C ALA A 14 10.13 19.38 17.91
N ARG A 15 10.69 20.57 17.65
CA ARG A 15 11.93 21.01 18.30
C ARG A 15 11.80 21.05 19.82
N LEU A 16 10.70 21.61 20.33
CA LEU A 16 10.44 21.70 21.76
C LEU A 16 10.21 20.32 22.39
N LYS A 17 9.47 19.42 21.71
CA LYS A 17 9.29 18.03 22.12
C LYS A 17 10.60 17.26 22.21
N ALA A 18 11.51 17.49 21.26
CA ALA A 18 12.86 16.93 21.26
C ALA A 18 13.80 17.57 22.30
N GLY A 19 13.35 18.57 23.07
CA GLY A 19 14.16 19.26 24.08
C GLY A 19 15.31 20.08 23.50
N LEU A 20 15.24 20.47 22.22
CA LEU A 20 16.33 21.15 21.52
C LEU A 20 16.17 22.68 21.55
N THR A 21 17.28 23.39 21.72
CA THR A 21 17.37 24.83 21.39
C THR A 21 17.43 25.03 19.87
N GLN A 22 17.15 26.24 19.39
CA GLN A 22 17.28 26.57 17.96
C GLN A 22 18.70 26.35 17.43
N ALA A 23 19.73 26.65 18.25
CA ALA A 23 21.12 26.41 17.88
C ALA A 23 21.47 24.92 17.78
N GLN A 24 20.91 24.09 18.65
CA GLN A 24 21.11 22.63 18.60
C GLN A 24 20.40 22.01 17.39
N LEU A 25 19.16 22.42 17.08
CA LEU A 25 18.48 22.00 15.86
C LEU A 25 19.26 22.45 14.63
N ALA A 26 19.73 23.70 14.59
CA ALA A 26 20.54 24.20 13.49
C ALA A 26 21.78 23.35 13.22
N LYS A 27 22.48 22.93 14.29
CA LYS A 27 23.64 22.03 14.17
C LYS A 27 23.25 20.66 13.61
N LYS A 28 22.14 20.08 14.07
CA LYS A 28 21.64 18.78 13.58
C LYS A 28 21.15 18.83 12.13
N ALA A 29 20.50 19.92 11.74
CA ALA A 29 19.95 20.10 10.40
C ALA A 29 20.92 20.78 9.41
N HIS A 30 22.21 20.88 9.78
CA HIS A 30 23.27 21.49 8.98
C HIS A 30 22.93 22.91 8.48
N THR A 31 22.35 23.74 9.36
CA THR A 31 21.97 25.12 9.06
C THR A 31 22.38 26.10 10.18
N THR A 32 21.86 27.33 10.15
CA THR A 32 22.15 28.36 11.16
C THR A 32 20.99 28.57 12.12
N ALA A 33 21.27 29.02 13.34
CA ALA A 33 20.23 29.37 14.32
C ALA A 33 19.30 30.48 13.81
N ALA A 34 19.83 31.43 13.03
CA ALA A 34 19.05 32.47 12.37
C ALA A 34 18.08 31.90 11.31
N THR A 35 18.50 30.84 10.62
CA THR A 35 17.63 30.09 9.69
C THR A 35 16.46 29.47 10.45
N ILE A 36 16.72 28.71 11.52
CA ILE A 36 15.66 28.10 12.35
C ILE A 36 14.72 29.17 12.91
N SER A 37 15.27 30.26 13.48
CA SER A 37 14.46 31.37 13.99
C SER A 37 13.59 32.01 12.90
N SER A 38 14.09 32.12 11.67
CA SER A 38 13.31 32.68 10.55
C SER A 38 12.10 31.79 10.22
N TYR A 39 12.25 30.46 10.27
CA TYR A 39 11.16 29.52 9.99
C TYR A 39 10.15 29.42 11.14
N GLU A 40 10.60 29.54 12.39
CA GLU A 40 9.70 29.48 13.56
C GLU A 40 8.99 30.82 13.86
N SER A 41 9.42 31.91 13.23
CA SER A 41 8.84 33.23 13.43
C SER A 41 7.56 33.40 12.61
N ILE A 42 6.43 33.57 13.31
CA ILE A 42 5.13 33.83 12.70
C ILE A 42 5.22 35.18 11.97
N GLY A 43 5.16 35.16 10.63
CA GLY A 43 5.10 36.36 9.78
C GLY A 43 6.19 36.47 8.70
N ILE A 44 7.24 35.64 8.74
CA ILE A 44 8.27 35.60 7.68
C ILE A 44 8.11 34.31 6.89
N ILE A 45 7.38 34.39 5.78
CA ILE A 45 7.14 33.24 4.90
C ILE A 45 8.38 33.05 4.01
N LYS A 46 9.40 32.34 4.51
CA LYS A 46 10.46 31.81 3.64
C LYS A 46 10.00 30.44 3.12
N LYS A 47 10.02 30.26 1.80
CA LYS A 47 9.91 28.92 1.21
C LYS A 47 11.19 28.17 1.54
N ALA A 48 11.08 27.08 2.31
CA ALA A 48 12.19 26.16 2.47
C ALA A 48 12.49 25.49 1.14
N SER A 49 13.77 25.28 0.83
CA SER A 49 14.13 24.27 -0.16
C SER A 49 13.72 22.91 0.38
N LEU A 50 13.39 21.98 -0.52
CA LEU A 50 13.02 20.61 -0.15
C LEU A 50 14.13 19.95 0.70
N ASP A 51 15.39 20.13 0.32
CA ASP A 51 16.55 19.60 1.05
C ASP A 51 16.60 20.07 2.51
N LEU A 52 16.28 21.34 2.75
CA LEU A 52 16.29 21.91 4.10
C LEU A 52 15.08 21.44 4.92
N ALA A 53 13.93 21.26 4.29
CA ALA A 53 12.76 20.71 4.95
C ALA A 53 12.98 19.23 5.34
N MET A 54 13.61 18.45 4.44
CA MET A 54 14.03 17.08 4.73
C MET A 54 15.06 17.01 5.86
N SER A 55 16.04 17.92 5.91
CA SER A 55 17.03 17.94 6.98
C SER A 55 16.41 18.28 8.34
N PHE A 56 15.36 19.10 8.39
CA PHE A 56 14.59 19.33 9.61
C PHE A 56 13.84 18.08 10.07
N ALA A 57 13.15 17.41 9.14
CA ALA A 57 12.41 16.17 9.42
C ALA A 57 13.34 15.10 10.02
N GLN A 58 14.49 14.86 9.39
CA GLN A 58 15.50 13.91 9.88
C GLN A 58 16.10 14.33 11.23
N ALA A 59 16.42 15.61 11.42
CA ALA A 59 17.02 16.10 12.67
C ALA A 59 16.07 15.99 13.89
N LEU A 60 14.77 16.00 13.64
CA LEU A 60 13.69 15.97 14.63
C LEU A 60 13.00 14.61 14.75
N ASP A 61 13.38 13.64 13.93
CA ASP A 61 12.79 12.29 13.87
C ASP A 61 11.27 12.32 13.65
N VAL A 62 10.83 13.11 12.66
CA VAL A 62 9.42 13.22 12.24
C VAL A 62 9.31 13.11 10.72
N SER A 63 8.13 12.78 10.19
CA SER A 63 7.90 12.80 8.74
C SER A 63 7.81 14.22 8.19
N LEU A 64 8.24 14.40 6.95
CA LEU A 64 8.08 15.67 6.23
C LEU A 64 6.59 16.01 6.04
N ASP A 65 5.77 15.01 5.80
CA ASP A 65 4.32 15.14 5.67
C ASP A 65 3.69 15.72 6.94
N TRP A 66 4.11 15.19 8.10
CA TRP A 66 3.68 15.75 9.38
C TRP A 66 4.16 17.19 9.53
N LEU A 67 5.41 17.54 9.21
CA LEU A 67 5.82 18.95 9.28
C LEU A 67 4.95 19.86 8.40
N CYS A 68 4.60 19.40 7.20
CA CYS A 68 3.78 20.17 6.24
C CYS A 68 2.30 20.30 6.62
N GLY A 69 1.83 19.62 7.68
CA GLY A 69 0.41 19.64 8.03
C GLY A 69 -0.42 18.57 7.33
N ILE A 70 0.22 17.64 6.64
CA ILE A 70 -0.44 16.49 6.02
C ILE A 70 -0.61 15.45 7.13
N ASP A 71 -1.72 15.53 7.85
CA ASP A 71 -2.13 14.48 8.76
C ASP A 71 -2.84 13.39 7.96
N GLU A 72 -2.62 12.12 8.30
CA GLU A 72 -3.31 10.97 7.68
C GLU A 72 -4.85 11.13 7.70
N SER A 73 -5.39 11.94 8.62
CA SER A 73 -6.82 12.25 8.71
C SER A 73 -7.36 13.18 7.62
N GLU A 74 -6.51 13.95 6.95
CA GLU A 74 -6.86 14.89 5.86
C GLU A 74 -6.56 14.31 4.47
N LEU A 75 -5.79 13.21 4.38
CA LEU A 75 -5.79 12.37 3.20
C LEU A 75 -7.24 11.88 3.03
N LYS A 76 -7.86 12.23 1.90
CA LYS A 76 -9.24 11.83 1.57
C LYS A 76 -9.47 10.40 2.08
N LYS A 77 -10.57 10.18 2.82
CA LYS A 77 -11.11 8.85 3.14
C LYS A 77 -11.56 8.10 1.88
N GLY A 78 -10.68 7.97 0.90
CA GLY A 78 -10.73 6.94 -0.11
C GLY A 78 -9.77 5.88 0.40
N TYR A 79 -10.24 4.66 0.57
CA TYR A 79 -9.32 3.53 0.59
C TYR A 79 -8.45 3.65 -0.66
N SER A 80 -7.13 3.81 -0.50
CA SER A 80 -6.23 3.74 -1.64
C SER A 80 -6.34 2.32 -2.18
N THR A 81 -6.96 2.15 -3.34
CA THR A 81 -6.92 0.89 -4.09
C THR A 81 -5.57 0.67 -4.75
N GLU A 82 -4.70 1.69 -4.72
CA GLU A 82 -3.32 1.61 -5.19
C GLU A 82 -2.47 1.13 -4.01
N PHE A 83 -2.29 -0.18 -3.92
CA PHE A 83 -1.34 -0.85 -3.03
C PHE A 83 -0.44 -1.75 -3.88
N THR A 84 0.83 -1.84 -3.50
CA THR A 84 1.73 -2.85 -4.08
C THR A 84 1.30 -4.24 -3.62
N ALA A 85 1.62 -5.27 -4.41
CA ALA A 85 1.42 -6.66 -3.99
C ALA A 85 2.02 -6.93 -2.61
N LYS A 86 3.22 -6.41 -2.36
CA LYS A 86 3.94 -6.56 -1.10
C LYS A 86 3.19 -5.97 0.10
N GLU A 87 2.67 -4.75 -0.02
CA GLU A 87 1.90 -4.09 1.05
C GLU A 87 0.61 -4.86 1.37
N TYR A 88 -0.08 -5.37 0.34
CA TYR A 88 -1.26 -6.19 0.51
C TYR A 88 -0.93 -7.50 1.25
N LEU A 89 0.14 -8.19 0.85
CA LEU A 89 0.55 -9.45 1.48
C LEU A 89 0.92 -9.24 2.95
N TYR A 90 1.66 -8.18 3.30
CA TYR A 90 1.91 -7.87 4.72
C TYR A 90 0.64 -7.51 5.49
N SER A 91 -0.31 -6.83 4.85
CA SER A 91 -1.62 -6.55 5.47
C SER A 91 -2.38 -7.83 5.78
N LEU A 92 -2.35 -8.82 4.86
CA LEU A 92 -2.90 -10.15 5.13
C LEU A 92 -2.15 -10.86 6.26
N VAL A 93 -0.81 -10.81 6.28
CA VAL A 93 -0.01 -11.39 7.38
C VAL A 93 -0.46 -10.78 8.71
N ARG A 94 -0.62 -9.46 8.77
CA ARG A 94 -1.07 -8.76 9.98
C ARG A 94 -2.45 -9.21 10.44
N VAL A 95 -3.41 -9.29 9.52
CA VAL A 95 -4.75 -9.81 9.83
C VAL A 95 -4.64 -11.25 10.35
N ILE A 96 -3.80 -12.10 9.73
CA ILE A 96 -3.64 -13.50 10.13
C ILE A 96 -2.95 -13.63 11.50
N THR A 97 -1.97 -12.80 11.80
CA THR A 97 -1.22 -12.88 13.07
C THR A 97 -2.00 -12.32 14.25
N GLU A 98 -2.82 -11.27 14.03
CA GLU A 98 -3.64 -10.64 15.07
C GLU A 98 -4.96 -11.39 15.32
N MET A 99 -5.50 -12.07 14.31
CA MET A 99 -6.73 -12.84 14.46
C MET A 99 -6.46 -14.25 15.03
N SER A 100 -7.47 -14.79 15.71
CA SER A 100 -7.57 -16.24 15.96
C SER A 100 -7.85 -16.93 14.62
N THR A 101 -6.85 -17.06 13.76
CA THR A 101 -7.03 -17.74 12.48
C THR A 101 -7.13 -19.23 12.68
N ILE A 102 -8.27 -19.77 12.27
CA ILE A 102 -8.59 -21.19 12.30
C ILE A 102 -8.30 -21.76 10.91
N SER A 103 -7.56 -22.86 10.82
CA SER A 103 -7.40 -23.61 9.55
C SER A 103 -8.60 -24.52 9.33
N ASP A 104 -8.95 -24.78 8.06
CA ASP A 104 -10.12 -25.57 7.59
C ASP A 104 -10.38 -26.92 8.31
N ASP A 105 -9.41 -27.45 9.06
CA ASP A 105 -9.49 -28.71 9.79
C ASP A 105 -10.20 -28.61 11.17
N GLU A 106 -10.44 -27.41 11.71
CA GLU A 106 -11.17 -27.26 12.98
C GLU A 106 -12.67 -27.05 12.71
N VAL A 107 -13.43 -28.12 12.86
CA VAL A 107 -14.89 -28.13 12.71
C VAL A 107 -15.54 -27.27 13.82
N PHE A 108 -15.79 -26.00 13.52
CA PHE A 108 -16.79 -25.21 14.25
C PHE A 108 -18.15 -25.37 13.58
N SER A 109 -19.22 -25.40 14.38
CA SER A 109 -20.58 -25.30 13.84
C SER A 109 -20.69 -23.97 13.07
N PRO A 110 -21.10 -23.97 11.80
CA PRO A 110 -21.06 -22.79 10.92
C PRO A 110 -22.00 -21.64 11.33
N ASP A 111 -22.75 -21.76 12.43
CA ASP A 111 -23.93 -20.91 12.64
C ASP A 111 -23.65 -19.50 13.18
N ASP A 112 -22.44 -19.18 13.67
CA ASP A 112 -22.15 -17.85 14.26
C ASP A 112 -20.84 -17.16 13.79
N GLY A 113 -20.06 -17.78 12.90
CA GLY A 113 -18.76 -17.25 12.45
C GLY A 113 -18.84 -16.35 11.22
N VAL A 114 -18.06 -15.25 11.19
CA VAL A 114 -17.82 -14.44 9.98
C VAL A 114 -16.46 -14.79 9.39
N TYR A 115 -16.42 -15.15 8.11
CA TYR A 115 -15.21 -15.62 7.43
C TYR A 115 -14.87 -14.74 6.22
N ILE A 116 -13.57 -14.55 5.97
CA ILE A 116 -13.05 -13.99 4.72
C ILE A 116 -12.72 -15.15 3.79
N HIS A 117 -13.41 -15.24 2.66
CA HIS A 117 -13.20 -16.31 1.69
C HIS A 117 -12.27 -15.85 0.56
N ILE A 118 -11.16 -16.57 0.34
CA ILE A 118 -10.15 -16.23 -0.67
C ILE A 118 -10.12 -17.31 -1.75
N THR A 119 -10.54 -16.93 -2.95
CA THR A 119 -10.67 -17.84 -4.12
C THR A 119 -9.40 -17.92 -4.95
N GLN A 120 -8.56 -16.89 -4.92
CA GLN A 120 -7.38 -16.80 -5.77
C GLN A 120 -6.31 -17.80 -5.31
N LYS A 121 -5.96 -18.75 -6.17
CA LYS A 121 -5.08 -19.87 -5.84
C LYS A 121 -3.72 -19.41 -5.30
N PRO A 122 -3.00 -18.44 -5.89
CA PRO A 122 -1.69 -18.03 -5.37
C PRO A 122 -1.80 -17.42 -3.97
N LEU A 123 -2.86 -16.63 -3.69
CA LEU A 123 -3.13 -16.07 -2.36
C LEU A 123 -3.47 -17.17 -1.35
N SER A 124 -4.28 -18.16 -1.71
CA SER A 124 -4.58 -19.27 -0.79
C SER A 124 -3.32 -20.08 -0.41
N VAL A 125 -2.39 -20.27 -1.36
CA VAL A 125 -1.10 -20.93 -1.08
C VAL A 125 -0.22 -20.05 -0.18
N PHE A 126 -0.17 -18.74 -0.44
CA PHE A 126 0.54 -17.78 0.40
C PHE A 126 0.04 -17.84 1.84
N ILE A 127 -1.28 -17.73 2.04
CA ILE A 127 -1.91 -17.72 3.37
C ILE A 127 -1.63 -19.02 4.12
N ARG A 128 -1.70 -20.16 3.44
CA ARG A 128 -1.41 -21.46 4.06
C ARG A 128 0.03 -21.52 4.58
N LYS A 129 1.01 -21.04 3.81
CA LYS A 129 2.42 -20.93 4.26
C LYS A 129 2.56 -20.04 5.51
N ILE A 130 1.87 -18.89 5.54
CA ILE A 130 1.91 -17.97 6.68
C ILE A 130 1.26 -18.61 7.93
N ILE A 131 0.12 -19.29 7.78
CA ILE A 131 -0.53 -20.01 8.87
C ILE A 131 0.39 -21.11 9.43
N ASP A 132 1.06 -21.87 8.56
CA ASP A 132 1.99 -22.92 8.99
C ASP A 132 3.21 -22.34 9.74
N LEU A 133 3.78 -21.24 9.26
CA LEU A 133 4.84 -20.52 9.98
C LEU A 133 4.36 -20.01 11.35
N LEU A 134 3.15 -19.47 11.42
CA LEU A 134 2.56 -18.96 12.64
C LEU A 134 2.31 -20.07 13.67
N LYS A 135 1.90 -21.27 13.22
CA LYS A 135 1.76 -22.46 14.09
C LYS A 135 3.10 -22.83 14.73
N VAL A 136 4.17 -22.87 13.96
CA VAL A 136 5.52 -23.21 14.47
C VAL A 136 6.06 -22.12 15.41
N TYR A 137 5.82 -20.85 15.09
CA TYR A 137 6.16 -19.72 15.96
C TYR A 137 5.41 -19.76 17.29
N ARG A 138 4.08 -19.91 17.27
CA ARG A 138 3.25 -19.98 18.47
C ARG A 138 3.52 -21.23 19.32
N ALA A 139 4.06 -22.31 18.73
CA ALA A 139 4.55 -23.47 19.46
C ALA A 139 5.87 -23.22 20.22
N GLY A 140 6.49 -22.06 20.06
CA GLY A 140 7.76 -21.69 20.70
C GLY A 140 9.01 -22.26 20.01
N THR A 141 8.85 -22.88 18.84
CA THR A 141 9.95 -23.50 18.08
C THR A 141 10.79 -22.47 17.31
N LEU A 142 10.16 -21.38 16.87
CA LEU A 142 10.82 -20.26 16.18
C LEU A 142 10.90 -19.04 17.09
N THR A 143 12.02 -18.33 17.02
CA THR A 143 12.14 -16.98 17.60
C THR A 143 11.44 -15.95 16.72
N GLU A 144 11.12 -14.79 17.28
CA GLU A 144 10.41 -13.71 16.57
C GLU A 144 11.18 -13.18 15.36
N ASP A 145 12.49 -13.00 15.48
CA ASP A 145 13.37 -12.54 14.40
C ASP A 145 13.43 -13.53 13.23
N LEU A 146 13.47 -14.83 13.53
CA LEU A 146 13.42 -15.88 12.50
C LEU A 146 12.04 -15.96 11.86
N PHE A 147 10.97 -15.81 12.63
CA PHE A 147 9.61 -15.74 12.09
C PHE A 147 9.45 -14.58 11.11
N ILE A 148 9.87 -13.37 11.49
CA ILE A 148 9.85 -12.18 10.63
C ILE A 148 10.66 -12.43 9.34
N THR A 149 11.88 -13.00 9.47
CA THR A 149 12.73 -13.32 8.32
C THR A 149 12.06 -14.33 7.37
N CYS A 150 11.41 -15.36 7.91
CA CYS A 150 10.66 -16.34 7.11
C CYS A 150 9.46 -15.71 6.41
N VAL A 151 8.71 -14.84 7.09
CA VAL A 151 7.60 -14.09 6.50
C VAL A 151 8.09 -13.23 5.35
N ASP A 152 9.17 -12.46 5.54
CA ASP A 152 9.75 -11.62 4.50
C ASP A 152 10.16 -12.42 3.28
N LYS A 153 10.77 -13.60 3.48
CA LYS A 153 11.09 -14.51 2.38
C LYS A 153 9.82 -14.94 1.64
N VAL A 154 8.79 -15.40 2.36
CA VAL A 154 7.53 -15.84 1.74
C VAL A 154 6.84 -14.70 0.98
N VAL A 155 6.90 -13.47 1.48
CA VAL A 155 6.36 -12.29 0.76
C VAL A 155 7.18 -12.00 -0.51
N ASN A 156 8.51 -12.07 -0.42
CA ASN A 156 9.39 -11.81 -1.56
C ASN A 156 9.32 -12.90 -2.64
N ASP A 157 8.91 -14.14 -2.31
CA ASP A 157 8.61 -15.18 -3.32
C ASP A 157 7.50 -14.74 -4.31
N TYR A 158 6.73 -13.70 -3.97
CA TYR A 158 5.67 -13.12 -4.81
C TYR A 158 6.04 -11.74 -5.37
N SER A 159 7.33 -11.41 -5.47
CA SER A 159 7.80 -10.12 -6.03
C SER A 159 7.41 -9.88 -7.49
N GLU A 160 7.12 -10.96 -8.22
CA GLU A 160 6.69 -10.93 -9.62
C GLU A 160 5.16 -10.93 -9.77
N TYR A 161 4.43 -10.79 -8.66
CA TYR A 161 2.98 -10.68 -8.66
C TYR A 161 2.52 -9.24 -8.53
N SER A 162 1.36 -8.97 -9.12
CA SER A 162 0.67 -7.68 -9.06
C SER A 162 -0.83 -7.90 -8.92
N PHE A 163 -1.52 -6.84 -8.48
CA PHE A 163 -2.98 -6.81 -8.51
C PHE A 163 -3.44 -6.09 -9.77
N MET A 164 -4.16 -6.81 -10.63
CA MET A 164 -4.69 -6.27 -11.87
C MET A 164 -6.10 -6.81 -12.11
N PHE A 165 -7.03 -5.91 -12.45
CA PHE A 165 -8.44 -6.23 -12.70
C PHE A 165 -9.10 -7.12 -11.64
N ASP A 166 -8.85 -6.83 -10.35
CA ASP A 166 -9.29 -7.61 -9.17
C ASP A 166 -8.70 -9.03 -9.03
N ASN A 167 -7.60 -9.31 -9.74
CA ASN A 167 -6.91 -10.59 -9.71
C ASN A 167 -5.46 -10.42 -9.24
N PHE A 168 -4.93 -11.43 -8.54
CA PHE A 168 -3.55 -11.46 -8.08
C PHE A 168 -2.72 -12.30 -9.06
N LEU A 169 -2.12 -11.62 -10.04
CA LEU A 169 -1.53 -12.23 -11.23
C LEU A 169 0.00 -12.11 -11.19
N ASN A 170 0.71 -13.12 -11.69
CA ASN A 170 2.13 -12.93 -12.01
C ASN A 170 2.29 -12.05 -13.27
N TYR A 171 3.51 -11.65 -13.62
CA TYR A 171 3.73 -10.75 -14.76
C TYR A 171 3.25 -11.30 -16.11
N ASP A 172 3.47 -12.58 -16.40
CA ASP A 172 3.01 -13.19 -17.65
C ASP A 172 1.48 -13.19 -17.73
N GLU A 173 0.82 -13.57 -16.63
CA GLU A 173 -0.64 -13.56 -16.50
C GLU A 173 -1.23 -12.15 -16.58
N ALA A 174 -0.54 -11.16 -16.02
CA ALA A 174 -0.97 -9.77 -16.05
C ALA A 174 -0.90 -9.20 -17.48
N ASP A 175 0.16 -9.51 -18.23
CA ASP A 175 0.32 -9.11 -19.64
C ASP A 175 -0.75 -9.76 -20.53
N GLU A 176 -1.02 -11.06 -20.33
CA GLU A 176 -2.11 -11.74 -21.03
C GLU A 176 -3.48 -11.15 -20.69
N ALA A 177 -3.74 -10.83 -19.42
CA ALA A 177 -4.98 -10.21 -18.97
C ALA A 177 -5.17 -8.81 -19.54
N ASP A 178 -4.11 -7.99 -19.57
CA ASP A 178 -4.11 -6.65 -20.14
C ASP A 178 -4.44 -6.69 -21.63
N THR A 179 -3.73 -7.53 -22.37
CA THR A 179 -3.96 -7.75 -23.81
C THR A 179 -5.40 -8.18 -24.08
N ALA A 180 -5.93 -9.12 -23.30
CA ALA A 180 -7.31 -9.59 -23.45
C ALA A 180 -8.34 -8.49 -23.15
N VAL A 181 -8.10 -7.66 -22.14
CA VAL A 181 -8.97 -6.52 -21.81
C VAL A 181 -8.94 -5.47 -22.92
N MET A 182 -7.75 -5.15 -23.46
CA MET A 182 -7.62 -4.20 -24.57
C MET A 182 -8.43 -4.65 -25.79
N GLN A 183 -8.27 -5.90 -26.22
CA GLN A 183 -9.03 -6.46 -27.35
C GLN A 183 -10.55 -6.36 -27.14
N ILE A 184 -11.03 -6.67 -25.93
CA ILE A 184 -12.47 -6.56 -25.62
C ILE A 184 -12.94 -5.11 -25.67
N ILE A 185 -12.15 -4.17 -25.16
CA ILE A 185 -12.51 -2.74 -25.19
C ILE A 185 -12.52 -2.21 -26.62
N GLU A 186 -11.54 -2.57 -27.47
CA GLU A 186 -11.52 -2.23 -28.90
C GLU A 186 -12.78 -2.73 -29.60
N GLU A 187 -13.13 -4.00 -29.43
CA GLU A 187 -14.33 -4.58 -30.04
C GLU A 187 -15.63 -3.91 -29.58
N GLN A 188 -15.69 -3.48 -28.31
CA GLN A 188 -16.83 -2.72 -27.80
C GLN A 188 -16.86 -1.29 -28.34
N ASN A 189 -15.69 -0.69 -28.60
CA ASN A 189 -15.56 0.66 -29.13
C ASN A 189 -16.04 0.74 -30.57
N ASP A 190 -15.64 -0.22 -31.40
CA ASP A 190 -16.12 -0.35 -32.78
C ASP A 190 -17.65 -0.50 -32.87
N LYS A 191 -18.27 -1.08 -31.84
CA LYS A 191 -19.73 -1.28 -31.75
C LYS A 191 -20.45 -0.12 -31.05
N GLY A 192 -19.72 0.89 -30.57
CA GLY A 192 -20.29 2.01 -29.81
C GLY A 192 -20.90 1.61 -28.46
N SER A 193 -20.41 0.53 -27.85
CA SER A 193 -20.99 -0.09 -26.65
C SER A 193 -20.00 -0.24 -25.49
N VAL A 194 -18.91 0.54 -25.47
CA VAL A 194 -17.88 0.45 -24.40
C VAL A 194 -18.49 0.79 -23.05
N SER A 195 -18.26 -0.07 -22.06
CA SER A 195 -18.66 0.18 -20.68
C SER A 195 -17.67 -0.44 -19.69
N ALA A 196 -17.53 0.20 -18.53
CA ALA A 196 -16.86 -0.39 -17.38
C ALA A 196 -17.68 -1.56 -16.81
N GLY A 197 -17.01 -2.50 -16.15
CA GLY A 197 -17.66 -3.65 -15.52
C GLY A 197 -16.79 -4.90 -15.46
N THR A 198 -17.40 -6.01 -15.05
CA THR A 198 -16.75 -7.32 -15.04
C THR A 198 -16.80 -7.93 -16.44
N LEU A 199 -15.62 -8.04 -17.06
CA LEU A 199 -15.39 -8.78 -18.29
C LEU A 199 -15.05 -10.23 -17.93
N THR A 200 -15.41 -11.17 -18.80
CA THR A 200 -15.00 -12.57 -18.65
C THR A 200 -14.20 -12.98 -19.87
N THR A 201 -12.97 -13.45 -19.66
CA THR A 201 -12.06 -13.88 -20.72
C THR A 201 -11.33 -15.14 -20.32
N SER A 202 -10.59 -15.74 -21.25
CA SER A 202 -9.78 -16.93 -21.04
C SER A 202 -8.34 -16.66 -21.44
N PHE A 203 -7.40 -16.92 -20.53
CA PHE A 203 -5.95 -16.89 -20.81
C PHE A 203 -5.23 -17.97 -20.00
N SER A 204 -3.95 -18.19 -20.28
CA SER A 204 -3.17 -19.30 -19.72
C SER A 204 -2.79 -19.04 -18.26
N SER A 205 -3.74 -19.24 -17.35
CA SER A 205 -3.51 -19.02 -15.92
C SER A 205 -3.54 -20.33 -15.11
N PRO A 206 -2.50 -20.65 -14.31
CA PRO A 206 -2.55 -21.69 -13.28
C PRO A 206 -3.61 -21.46 -12.18
N GLN A 207 -4.28 -20.30 -12.15
CA GLN A 207 -5.27 -19.89 -11.15
C GLN A 207 -6.68 -20.42 -11.43
N SER A 208 -7.02 -20.73 -12.69
CA SER A 208 -8.37 -21.18 -13.06
C SER A 208 -8.43 -22.70 -13.26
N ARG A 209 -9.32 -23.38 -12.51
CA ARG A 209 -9.75 -24.76 -12.84
C ARG A 209 -10.62 -24.81 -14.11
N LYS A 210 -11.02 -23.64 -14.64
CA LYS A 210 -12.21 -23.49 -15.48
C LYS A 210 -11.99 -22.67 -16.74
N ASN A 211 -10.80 -22.57 -17.34
CA ASN A 211 -10.49 -21.79 -18.57
C ASN A 211 -10.92 -20.31 -18.62
N ASN A 212 -11.82 -19.83 -17.76
CA ASN A 212 -12.37 -18.49 -17.75
C ASN A 212 -11.95 -17.80 -16.45
N ILE A 213 -11.56 -16.54 -16.57
CA ILE A 213 -11.22 -15.59 -15.51
C ILE A 213 -12.13 -14.37 -15.68
N SER A 214 -12.62 -13.85 -14.54
CA SER A 214 -13.37 -12.60 -14.50
C SER A 214 -12.43 -11.45 -14.18
N LEU A 215 -12.40 -10.44 -15.04
CA LEU A 215 -11.55 -9.26 -14.94
C LEU A 215 -12.45 -8.03 -14.74
N PHE A 216 -12.27 -7.31 -13.64
CA PHE A 216 -13.01 -6.07 -13.41
C PHE A 216 -12.28 -4.87 -14.01
N VAL A 217 -12.97 -4.12 -14.86
CA VAL A 217 -12.45 -2.89 -15.47
C VAL A 217 -13.27 -1.72 -14.98
N ASN A 218 -12.60 -0.72 -14.38
CA ASN A 218 -13.26 0.49 -13.91
C ASN A 218 -13.34 1.58 -15.00
N GLU A 219 -14.19 2.59 -14.79
CA GLU A 219 -14.41 3.70 -15.74
C GLU A 219 -13.12 4.44 -16.07
N ARG A 220 -12.26 4.68 -15.07
CA ARG A 220 -10.98 5.37 -15.23
C ARG A 220 -10.05 4.63 -16.20
N TYR A 221 -10.02 3.31 -16.13
CA TYR A 221 -9.23 2.48 -17.06
C TYR A 221 -9.74 2.63 -18.49
N VAL A 222 -11.06 2.47 -18.69
CA VAL A 222 -11.71 2.63 -20.01
C VAL A 222 -11.43 4.01 -20.59
N GLU A 223 -11.61 5.08 -19.82
CA GLU A 223 -11.35 6.45 -20.26
C GLU A 223 -9.90 6.68 -20.66
N ASN A 224 -8.94 6.11 -19.92
CA ASN A 224 -7.53 6.26 -20.22
C ASN A 224 -7.15 5.54 -21.51
N TYR A 225 -7.69 4.35 -21.72
CA TYR A 225 -7.50 3.58 -22.94
C TYR A 225 -8.01 4.35 -24.17
N LEU A 226 -9.26 4.82 -24.14
CA LEU A 226 -9.86 5.58 -25.26
C LEU A 226 -9.20 6.94 -25.54
N LYS A 227 -8.42 7.48 -24.58
CA LYS A 227 -7.61 8.70 -24.78
C LYS A 227 -6.28 8.42 -25.49
N GLN A 228 -5.77 7.19 -25.44
CA GLN A 228 -4.51 6.81 -26.10
C GLN A 228 -4.70 6.53 -27.60
N ASP A 229 -5.90 6.15 -28.04
CA ASP A 229 -6.26 5.91 -29.46
C ASP A 229 -6.60 7.18 -30.28
N LYS A 230 -6.51 8.37 -29.67
CA LYS A 230 -6.76 9.68 -30.33
C LYS A 230 -5.47 10.44 -30.57
#